data_AF-A0A504XSA1-F1
#
_entry.id   AF-A0A504XSA1-F1
#
_cell.length_a   1.000
_cell.length_b   1.000
_cell.length_c   1.000
_cell.angle_alpha   90.00
_cell.angle_beta   90.00
_cell.angle_gamma   90.00
#
_symmetry.space_group_name_H-M   'P 1'
#
loop_
_entity.id
_entity.type
_entity.pdbx_description
1 polymer ?
#
loop_
_entity_poly.entity_id
_entity_poly.type
_entity_poly.pdbx_seq_one_letter_code
_entity_poly.pdbx_strand_id
1 'polypeptide(L)'
;MSRLARALAKPFTVPVAMCTRHVAAMDEPLKRHIDAYAARGEDITIAVWREYVDGQRALLPYRWAKFRSEVAYLASGQMAITDLTFADLLVFVRFLTKCLFIFIVAVMVGRRSVFPSLEPTSPFVEEIVKNWQPNRLRGVAGAEYMARDQAAAADMAADKAEKSPIS
;
A
#
# COMPACT_ATOMS: atom_id res chain seq x y z
N MET A 1 -7.15 25.57 32.97
CA MET A 1 -7.28 25.38 31.50
C MET A 1 -8.05 26.54 30.90
N SER A 2 -7.44 27.29 29.97
CA SER A 2 -8.04 28.48 29.34
C SER A 2 -9.22 28.12 28.44
N ARG A 3 -10.18 29.04 28.26
CA ARG A 3 -11.34 28.87 27.35
C ARG A 3 -10.91 28.58 25.90
N LEU A 4 -9.75 29.09 25.49
CA LEU A 4 -9.10 28.84 24.20
C LEU A 4 -8.65 27.38 24.02
N ALA A 5 -7.98 26.80 25.02
CA ALA A 5 -7.57 25.38 24.96
C ALA A 5 -8.79 24.45 24.84
N ARG A 6 -9.90 24.79 25.52
CA ARG A 6 -11.17 24.04 25.42
C ARG A 6 -11.85 24.23 24.07
N ALA A 7 -11.72 25.39 23.42
CA ALA A 7 -12.26 25.64 22.08
C ALA A 7 -11.46 24.89 20.99
N LEU A 8 -10.13 24.83 21.13
CA LEU A 8 -9.25 24.11 20.21
C LEU A 8 -9.33 22.58 20.33
N ALA A 9 -9.70 22.06 21.50
CA ALA A 9 -9.87 20.62 21.71
C ALA A 9 -11.23 20.09 21.19
N LYS A 10 -12.28 20.93 21.14
CA LYS A 10 -13.63 20.56 20.67
C LYS A 10 -13.67 19.89 19.28
N PRO A 11 -12.97 20.37 18.24
CA PRO A 11 -13.01 19.71 16.92
C PRO A 11 -12.43 18.29 16.92
N PHE A 12 -11.64 17.91 17.93
CA PHE A 12 -11.11 16.56 18.07
C PHE A 12 -11.94 15.70 19.02
N THR A 13 -12.42 16.27 20.13
CA THR A 13 -13.17 15.52 21.15
C THR A 13 -14.62 15.23 20.74
N VAL A 14 -15.26 16.12 19.96
CA VAL A 14 -16.65 15.94 19.52
C VAL A 14 -16.80 14.78 18.52
N PRO A 15 -15.97 14.63 17.47
CA PRO A 15 -16.03 13.47 16.60
C PRO A 15 -15.75 12.16 17.35
N VAL A 16 -14.76 12.17 18.25
CA VAL A 16 -14.42 10.98 19.07
C VAL A 16 -15.59 10.57 19.95
N ALA A 17 -16.24 11.52 20.63
CA ALA A 17 -17.41 11.24 21.47
C ALA A 17 -18.65 10.78 20.67
N MET A 18 -18.81 11.25 19.43
CA MET A 18 -19.86 10.74 18.52
C MET A 18 -19.55 9.32 18.07
N CYS A 19 -18.30 9.03 17.69
CA CYS A 19 -17.87 7.68 17.32
C CYS A 19 -18.08 6.69 18.48
N THR A 20 -17.73 7.05 19.72
CA THR A 20 -17.93 6.15 20.86
C THR A 20 -19.41 5.89 21.17
N ARG A 21 -20.28 6.89 20.99
CA ARG A 21 -21.74 6.70 21.10
C ARG A 21 -22.30 5.79 20.02
N HIS A 22 -21.83 5.93 18.78
CA HIS A 22 -22.22 5.04 17.69
C HIS A 22 -21.74 3.61 17.93
N VAL A 23 -20.50 3.42 18.41
CA VAL A 23 -19.98 2.10 18.78
C VAL A 23 -20.81 1.46 19.88
N ALA A 24 -21.12 2.19 20.96
CA ALA A 24 -21.95 1.68 22.06
C ALA A 24 -23.38 1.31 21.60
N ALA A 25 -23.94 2.03 20.62
CA ALA A 25 -25.23 1.69 20.03
C ALA A 25 -25.18 0.46 19.10
N MET A 26 -24.00 0.10 18.59
CA MET A 26 -23.80 -1.06 17.71
C MET A 26 -23.54 -2.37 18.47
N ASP A 27 -23.13 -2.32 19.74
CA ASP A 27 -22.80 -3.52 20.52
C ASP A 27 -23.98 -4.48 20.67
N GLU A 28 -25.17 -3.94 20.95
CA GLU A 28 -26.39 -4.74 21.14
C GLU A 28 -26.88 -5.44 19.85
N PRO A 29 -27.02 -4.76 18.68
CA PRO A 29 -27.38 -5.43 17.43
C PRO A 29 -26.27 -6.37 16.94
N LEU A 30 -25.00 -6.06 17.16
CA LEU A 30 -23.88 -6.94 16.80
C LEU A 30 -23.92 -8.24 17.61
N LYS A 31 -24.18 -8.14 18.92
CA LYS A 31 -24.31 -9.31 19.81
C LYS A 31 -25.47 -10.22 19.37
N ARG A 32 -26.64 -9.66 19.05
CA ARG A 32 -27.78 -10.44 18.53
C ARG A 32 -27.45 -11.14 17.21
N HIS A 33 -26.65 -10.50 16.36
CA HIS A 33 -26.21 -11.09 15.11
C HIS A 33 -25.27 -12.28 15.36
N ILE A 34 -24.29 -12.13 16.27
CA ILE A 34 -23.41 -13.21 16.73
C ILE A 34 -24.21 -14.38 17.30
N ASP A 35 -25.14 -14.11 18.20
CA ASP A 35 -25.96 -15.14 18.85
C ASP A 35 -26.84 -15.90 17.83
N ALA A 36 -27.34 -15.21 16.80
CA ALA A 36 -28.15 -15.82 15.74
C ALA A 36 -27.34 -16.74 14.80
N TYR A 37 -26.04 -16.49 14.60
CA TYR A 37 -25.15 -17.38 13.85
C TYR A 37 -24.67 -18.55 14.74
N ALA A 38 -24.37 -18.29 16.01
CA ALA A 38 -24.05 -19.33 16.98
C ALA A 38 -25.19 -20.34 17.13
N ALA A 39 -26.45 -19.89 17.18
CA ALA A 39 -27.63 -20.74 17.23
C ALA A 39 -27.81 -21.63 15.99
N ARG A 40 -27.24 -21.23 14.84
CA ARG A 40 -27.25 -22.00 13.57
C ARG A 40 -26.04 -22.92 13.41
N GLY A 41 -25.06 -22.84 14.31
CA GLY A 41 -23.80 -23.60 14.21
C GLY A 41 -22.90 -23.12 13.06
N GLU A 42 -23.09 -21.91 12.57
CA GLU A 42 -22.33 -21.33 11.46
C GLU A 42 -21.22 -20.39 11.94
N ASP A 43 -20.11 -20.34 11.20
CA ASP A 43 -19.02 -19.39 11.46
C ASP A 43 -19.40 -18.00 10.93
N ILE A 44 -19.73 -17.10 11.85
CA ILE A 44 -20.09 -15.71 11.56
C ILE A 44 -19.00 -14.96 10.79
N THR A 45 -17.73 -15.24 11.06
CA THR A 45 -16.62 -14.48 10.45
C THR A 45 -16.55 -14.76 8.94
N ILE A 46 -16.77 -16.01 8.56
CA ILE A 46 -16.79 -16.45 7.16
C ILE A 46 -18.05 -15.92 6.47
N ALA A 47 -19.21 -16.00 7.13
CA ALA A 47 -20.48 -15.53 6.57
C ALA A 47 -20.45 -14.01 6.29
N VAL A 48 -20.04 -13.22 7.28
CA VAL A 48 -19.93 -11.75 7.16
C VAL A 48 -18.86 -11.37 6.13
N TRP A 49 -17.74 -12.09 6.07
CA TRP A 49 -16.72 -11.83 5.05
C TRP A 49 -17.26 -12.05 3.64
N ARG A 50 -18.00 -13.14 3.40
CA ARG A 50 -18.62 -13.41 2.10
C ARG A 50 -19.64 -12.35 1.73
N GLU A 51 -20.54 -12.00 2.66
CA GLU A 51 -21.53 -10.94 2.44
C GLU A 51 -20.86 -9.60 2.11
N TYR A 52 -19.79 -9.24 2.83
CA TYR A 52 -18.99 -8.06 2.54
C TYR A 52 -18.38 -8.11 1.14
N VAL A 53 -17.71 -9.22 0.79
CA VAL A 53 -17.05 -9.39 -0.51
C VAL A 53 -18.07 -9.34 -1.65
N ASP A 54 -19.21 -10.01 -1.51
CA ASP A 54 -20.26 -10.04 -2.52
C ASP A 54 -20.93 -8.66 -2.66
N GLY A 55 -21.15 -7.95 -1.55
CA GLY A 55 -21.58 -6.56 -1.56
C GLY A 55 -20.58 -5.64 -2.24
N GLN A 56 -19.27 -5.80 -1.97
CA GLN A 56 -18.23 -5.02 -2.66
C GLN A 56 -18.22 -5.31 -4.17
N ARG A 57 -18.37 -6.57 -4.57
CA ARG A 57 -18.43 -6.98 -5.99
C ARG A 57 -19.64 -6.41 -6.70
N ALA A 58 -20.82 -6.47 -6.07
CA ALA A 58 -22.05 -5.90 -6.62
C ALA A 58 -21.96 -4.38 -6.82
N LEU A 59 -21.15 -3.68 -6.01
CA LEU A 59 -20.92 -2.25 -6.13
C LEU A 59 -19.88 -1.88 -7.21
N LEU A 60 -19.07 -2.82 -7.70
CA LEU A 60 -18.02 -2.52 -8.69
C LEU A 60 -18.56 -1.89 -9.98
N PRO A 61 -19.64 -2.38 -10.62
CA PRO A 61 -20.18 -1.78 -11.83
C PRO A 61 -20.62 -0.34 -11.61
N TYR A 62 -21.29 -0.07 -10.48
CA TYR A 62 -21.73 1.27 -10.10
C TYR A 62 -20.54 2.21 -9.87
N ARG A 63 -19.53 1.77 -9.11
CA ARG A 63 -18.31 2.56 -8.86
C ARG A 63 -17.57 2.87 -10.15
N TRP A 64 -17.52 1.92 -11.07
CA TRP A 64 -16.87 2.10 -12.36
C TRP A 64 -17.64 3.09 -13.25
N ALA A 65 -18.97 2.98 -13.31
CA ALA A 65 -19.81 3.93 -14.03
C ALA A 65 -19.65 5.35 -13.48
N LYS A 66 -19.69 5.49 -12.14
CA LYS A 66 -19.48 6.76 -11.44
C LYS A 66 -18.11 7.36 -11.74
N PHE A 67 -17.05 6.54 -11.65
CA PHE A 67 -15.70 6.96 -11.99
C PHE A 67 -15.60 7.48 -13.43
N ARG A 68 -16.18 6.75 -14.41
CA ARG A 68 -16.20 7.23 -15.81
C ARG A 68 -16.94 8.56 -15.96
N SER A 69 -18.09 8.72 -15.30
CA SER A 69 -18.85 9.97 -15.37
C SER A 69 -18.09 11.14 -14.76
N GLU A 70 -17.40 10.92 -13.63
CA GLU A 70 -16.59 11.95 -12.97
C GLU A 70 -15.37 12.34 -13.83
N VAL A 71 -14.71 11.37 -14.45
CA VAL A 71 -13.60 11.63 -15.39
C VAL A 71 -14.09 12.38 -16.63
N ALA A 72 -15.23 12.00 -17.20
CA ALA A 72 -15.82 12.69 -18.34
C ALA A 72 -16.20 14.14 -17.98
N TYR A 73 -16.73 14.37 -16.79
CA TYR A 73 -17.04 15.70 -16.28
C TYR A 73 -15.78 16.55 -16.03
N LEU A 74 -14.71 15.95 -15.51
CA LEU A 74 -13.42 16.64 -15.37
C LEU A 74 -12.81 16.98 -16.74
N ALA A 75 -12.92 16.07 -17.72
CA ALA A 75 -12.40 16.27 -19.07
C ALA A 75 -13.23 17.25 -19.91
N SER A 76 -14.52 17.45 -19.61
CA SER A 76 -15.38 18.37 -20.36
C SER A 76 -15.08 19.84 -20.11
N GLY A 77 -14.24 20.18 -19.13
CA GLY A 77 -13.86 21.56 -18.81
C GLY A 77 -14.99 22.40 -18.20
N GLN A 78 -16.12 21.78 -17.85
CA GLN A 78 -17.29 22.45 -17.24
C GLN A 78 -17.17 22.62 -15.72
N MET A 79 -16.01 22.35 -15.13
CA MET A 79 -15.78 22.60 -13.70
C MET A 79 -15.73 24.10 -13.43
N ALA A 80 -16.81 24.62 -12.85
CA ALA A 80 -16.82 25.95 -12.26
C ALA A 80 -15.92 25.94 -11.01
N ILE A 81 -14.66 26.35 -11.18
CA ILE A 81 -13.66 26.44 -10.08
C ILE A 81 -14.17 27.33 -8.94
N THR A 82 -15.11 28.23 -9.22
CA THR A 82 -15.75 29.13 -8.25
C THR A 82 -16.71 28.46 -7.27
N ASP A 83 -17.21 27.25 -7.56
CA ASP A 83 -18.16 26.54 -6.68
C ASP A 83 -17.48 25.48 -5.80
N LEU A 84 -16.15 25.40 -5.82
CA LEU A 84 -15.42 24.40 -5.03
C LEU A 84 -15.41 24.77 -3.53
N THR A 85 -16.04 23.92 -2.72
CA THR A 85 -15.97 24.04 -1.26
C THR A 85 -14.64 23.48 -0.74
N PHE A 86 -14.22 23.91 0.47
CA PHE A 86 -13.04 23.34 1.14
C PHE A 86 -13.16 21.82 1.37
N ALA A 87 -14.39 21.32 1.56
CA ALA A 87 -14.66 19.89 1.67
C ALA A 87 -14.30 19.15 0.37
N ASP A 88 -14.64 19.71 -0.79
CA ASP A 88 -14.35 19.12 -2.09
C ASP A 88 -12.84 19.10 -2.34
N LEU A 89 -12.13 20.17 -1.95
CA LEU A 89 -10.67 20.21 -2.00
C LEU A 89 -10.03 19.07 -1.19
N LEU A 90 -10.51 18.80 0.02
CA LEU A 90 -10.01 17.68 0.83
C LEU A 90 -10.25 16.32 0.15
N VAL A 91 -11.39 16.15 -0.50
CA VAL A 91 -11.69 14.93 -1.27
C VAL A 91 -10.73 14.78 -2.44
N PHE A 92 -10.48 15.85 -3.20
CA PHE A 92 -9.51 15.85 -4.30
C PHE A 92 -8.09 15.54 -3.83
N VAL A 93 -7.63 16.14 -2.72
CA VAL A 93 -6.30 15.87 -2.15
C VAL A 93 -6.17 14.40 -1.70
N ARG A 94 -7.22 13.85 -1.08
CA ARG A 94 -7.24 12.42 -0.71
C ARG A 94 -7.16 11.54 -1.95
N PHE A 95 -7.93 11.84 -3.00
CA PHE A 95 -7.88 11.12 -4.26
C PHE A 95 -6.48 11.17 -4.88
N LEU A 96 -5.88 12.36 -4.99
CA LEU A 96 -4.55 12.57 -5.54
C LEU A 96 -3.48 11.78 -4.77
N THR A 97 -3.55 11.78 -3.44
CA THR A 97 -2.64 11.03 -2.58
C THR A 97 -2.75 9.52 -2.82
N LYS A 98 -3.97 9.00 -3.04
CA LYS A 98 -4.18 7.58 -3.40
C LYS A 98 -3.62 7.24 -4.78
N CYS A 99 -3.82 8.12 -5.77
CA CYS A 99 -3.25 7.95 -7.11
C CYS A 99 -1.72 7.93 -7.07
N LEU A 100 -1.10 8.85 -6.32
CA LEU A 100 0.35 8.91 -6.12
C LEU A 100 0.87 7.62 -5.47
N PHE A 101 0.18 7.11 -4.46
CA PHE A 101 0.56 5.85 -3.82
C PHE A 101 0.52 4.67 -4.80
N ILE A 102 -0.56 4.54 -5.59
CA ILE A 102 -0.68 3.50 -6.61
C ILE A 102 0.43 3.62 -7.65
N PHE A 103 0.76 4.85 -8.08
CA PHE A 103 1.87 5.11 -8.99
C PHE A 103 3.22 4.63 -8.42
N ILE A 104 3.53 4.95 -7.16
CA ILE A 104 4.77 4.50 -6.51
C ILE A 104 4.83 2.97 -6.46
N VAL A 105 3.73 2.31 -6.08
CA VAL A 105 3.65 0.84 -6.06
C VAL A 105 3.85 0.26 -7.46
N ALA A 106 3.21 0.84 -8.49
CA ALA A 106 3.37 0.40 -9.87
C ALA A 106 4.83 0.55 -10.35
N VAL A 107 5.51 1.63 -9.99
CA VAL A 107 6.94 1.84 -10.28
C VAL A 107 7.80 0.79 -9.58
N MET A 108 7.54 0.49 -8.32
CA MET A 108 8.25 -0.58 -7.58
C MET A 108 8.05 -1.96 -8.23
N VAL A 109 6.82 -2.28 -8.65
CA VAL A 109 6.50 -3.53 -9.34
C VAL A 109 7.16 -3.61 -10.71
N GLY A 110 7.09 -2.54 -11.51
CA GLY A 110 7.72 -2.47 -12.83
C GLY A 110 9.24 -2.64 -12.75
N ARG A 111 9.86 -2.06 -11.73
CA ARG A 111 11.29 -2.21 -11.44
C ARG A 111 11.65 -3.52 -10.73
N ARG A 112 10.65 -4.28 -10.27
CA ARG A 112 10.81 -5.49 -9.44
C ARG A 112 11.70 -5.27 -8.21
N SER A 113 11.74 -4.03 -7.70
CA SER A 113 12.58 -3.65 -6.57
C SER A 113 11.87 -2.56 -5.78
N VAL A 114 11.88 -2.73 -4.45
CA VAL A 114 11.38 -1.73 -3.49
C VAL A 114 12.36 -0.56 -3.37
N PHE A 115 13.64 -0.80 -3.67
CA PHE A 115 14.68 0.22 -3.58
C PHE A 115 14.64 1.16 -4.78
N PRO A 116 14.94 2.46 -4.57
CA PRO A 116 15.15 3.42 -5.66
C PRO A 116 16.35 3.01 -6.51
N SER A 117 16.54 3.68 -7.65
CA SER A 117 17.58 3.27 -8.61
C SER A 117 18.91 3.68 -8.01
N LEU A 118 19.67 2.70 -7.56
CA LEU A 118 20.98 2.90 -6.98
C LEU A 118 22.03 2.89 -8.09
N GLU A 119 23.03 3.74 -7.97
CA GLU A 119 24.18 3.70 -8.85
C GLU A 119 24.93 2.36 -8.69
N PRO A 120 25.43 1.75 -9.78
CA PRO A 120 26.12 0.47 -9.76
C PRO A 120 27.30 0.38 -8.78
N THR A 121 27.93 1.53 -8.51
CA THR A 121 29.11 1.68 -7.66
C THR A 121 28.76 2.05 -6.22
N SER A 122 27.48 2.14 -5.88
CA SER A 122 27.05 2.51 -4.53
C SER A 122 27.28 1.36 -3.55
N PRO A 123 27.82 1.63 -2.34
CA PRO A 123 28.02 0.60 -1.32
C PRO A 123 26.70 -0.08 -0.89
N PHE A 124 25.57 0.60 -1.08
CA PHE A 124 24.25 0.04 -0.81
C PHE A 124 23.86 -1.09 -1.78
N VAL A 125 24.41 -1.09 -3.01
CA VAL A 125 24.19 -2.19 -3.97
C VAL A 125 24.87 -3.46 -3.48
N GLU A 126 26.09 -3.34 -2.96
CA GLU A 126 26.86 -4.47 -2.43
C GLU A 126 26.16 -5.09 -1.22
N GLU A 127 25.64 -4.27 -0.30
CA GLU A 127 24.87 -4.75 0.86
C GLU A 127 23.53 -5.39 0.46
N ILE A 128 22.82 -4.82 -0.52
CA ILE A 128 21.55 -5.38 -1.01
C ILE A 128 21.78 -6.72 -1.70
N VAL A 129 22.83 -6.85 -2.50
CA VAL A 129 23.18 -8.11 -3.18
C VAL A 129 23.62 -9.18 -2.19
N LYS A 130 24.39 -8.82 -1.15
CA LYS A 130 24.93 -9.77 -0.17
C LYS A 130 23.92 -10.18 0.90
N ASN A 131 23.09 -9.25 1.40
CA ASN A 131 22.22 -9.47 2.56
C ASN A 131 20.72 -9.49 2.24
N TRP A 132 20.28 -8.88 1.12
CA TRP A 132 18.87 -8.63 0.83
C TRP A 132 18.40 -9.32 -0.45
N GLN A 133 18.59 -10.64 -0.54
CA GLN A 133 17.93 -11.47 -1.57
C GLN A 133 16.78 -12.28 -0.95
N PRO A 134 15.50 -11.85 -1.08
CA PRO A 134 14.37 -12.64 -0.63
C PRO A 134 14.14 -13.90 -1.49
N ASN A 135 14.84 -14.03 -2.62
CA ASN A 135 14.74 -15.19 -3.47
C ASN A 135 15.93 -15.29 -4.43
N ARG A 136 16.65 -16.42 -4.38
CA ARG A 136 17.63 -16.92 -5.35
C ARG A 136 16.97 -17.23 -6.72
N LEU A 137 16.09 -16.35 -7.19
CA LEU A 137 15.41 -16.51 -8.47
C LEU A 137 16.32 -15.99 -9.57
N ARG A 138 16.87 -16.93 -10.33
CA ARG A 138 17.47 -16.69 -11.65
C ARG A 138 16.54 -15.77 -12.46
N GLY A 139 16.96 -14.52 -12.70
CA GLY A 139 16.23 -13.58 -13.57
C GLY A 139 15.95 -12.18 -13.00
N VAL A 140 16.48 -11.80 -11.85
CA VAL A 140 16.41 -10.41 -11.34
C VAL A 140 17.61 -9.60 -11.81
N ALA A 141 17.38 -8.32 -12.13
CA ALA A 141 18.43 -7.36 -12.49
C ALA A 141 19.50 -7.32 -11.39
N GLY A 142 20.74 -7.66 -11.74
CA GLY A 142 21.82 -7.88 -10.78
C GLY A 142 22.71 -9.09 -11.09
N ALA A 143 22.23 -10.02 -11.91
CA ALA A 143 22.97 -11.24 -12.28
C ALA A 143 24.32 -10.96 -12.96
N GLU A 144 24.41 -9.85 -13.69
CA GLU A 144 25.64 -9.43 -14.38
C GLU A 144 26.77 -9.04 -13.41
N TYR A 145 26.43 -8.50 -12.23
CA TYR A 145 27.44 -8.15 -11.21
C TYR A 145 27.99 -9.42 -10.53
N MET A 146 27.14 -10.40 -10.26
CA MET A 146 27.57 -11.70 -9.71
C MET A 146 28.46 -12.46 -10.69
N ALA A 147 28.19 -12.37 -12.00
CA ALA A 147 29.04 -12.99 -13.02
C ALA A 147 30.43 -12.32 -13.08
N ARG A 148 30.50 -10.99 -12.92
CA ARG A 148 31.77 -10.26 -12.84
C ARG A 148 32.56 -10.61 -11.58
N ASP A 149 31.91 -10.69 -10.42
CA ASP A 149 32.58 -11.08 -9.17
C ASP A 149 33.05 -12.54 -9.20
N GLN A 150 32.27 -13.45 -9.80
CA GLN A 150 32.69 -14.83 -9.99
C GLN A 150 33.86 -14.96 -10.97
N ALA A 151 33.87 -14.19 -12.06
CA ALA A 151 34.99 -14.14 -12.99
C ALA A 151 36.24 -13.57 -12.32
N ALA A 152 36.13 -12.46 -11.59
CA ALA A 152 37.24 -11.87 -10.85
C ALA A 152 37.78 -12.81 -9.76
N ALA A 153 36.88 -13.51 -9.03
CA ALA A 153 37.28 -14.51 -8.05
C ALA A 153 37.95 -15.74 -8.68
N ALA A 154 37.49 -16.17 -9.87
CA ALA A 154 38.10 -17.27 -10.61
C ALA A 154 39.50 -16.88 -11.14
N ASP A 155 39.68 -15.66 -11.62
CA ASP A 155 40.97 -15.14 -12.06
C ASP A 155 41.95 -15.01 -10.89
N MET A 156 41.49 -14.52 -9.73
CA MET A 156 42.31 -14.48 -8.51
C MET A 156 42.67 -15.88 -7.99
N ALA A 157 41.76 -16.85 -8.11
CA ALA A 157 42.04 -18.23 -7.73
C ALA A 157 43.04 -18.90 -8.68
N ALA A 158 42.97 -18.60 -9.98
CA ALA A 158 43.93 -19.07 -10.98
C ALA A 158 45.34 -18.50 -10.75
N ASP A 159 45.47 -17.18 -10.50
CA ASP A 159 46.75 -16.53 -10.18
C ASP A 159 47.37 -17.08 -8.88
N LYS A 160 46.53 -17.42 -7.90
CA LYS A 160 46.98 -18.03 -6.63
C LYS A 160 47.41 -19.49 -6.79
N ALA A 161 46.78 -20.25 -7.69
CA ALA A 161 47.17 -21.61 -8.03
C ALA A 161 48.49 -21.65 -8.83
N GLU A 162 48.70 -20.68 -9.72
CA GLU A 162 49.95 -20.53 -10.47
C GLU A 162 51.14 -20.16 -9.57
N LYS A 163 50.91 -19.33 -8.54
CA LYS A 163 51.94 -18.91 -7.56
C LYS A 163 52.21 -19.89 -6.43
N SER A 164 51.44 -20.97 -6.29
CA SER A 164 51.67 -22.02 -5.30
C SER A 164 52.06 -23.33 -5.99
N PRO A 165 53.27 -23.46 -6.57
CA PRO A 165 53.75 -24.74 -7.01
C PRO A 165 53.92 -25.65 -5.78
N ILE A 166 53.34 -26.83 -5.92
CA ILE A 166 53.36 -27.95 -4.98
C ILE A 166 54.76 -28.13 -4.39
N SER A 167 54.88 -28.11 -3.05
CA SER A 167 56.02 -28.68 -2.32
C SER A 167 55.66 -30.06 -1.79
#